data_AF-A0A357MPU0-F1
#
_entry.id   AF-A0A357MPU0-F1
#
_cell.length_a   1.000
_cell.length_b   1.000
_cell.length_c   1.000
_cell.angle_alpha   90.00
_cell.angle_beta   90.00
_cell.angle_gamma   90.00
#
_symmetry.space_group_name_H-M   'P 1'
#
loop_
_entity.id
_entity.type
_entity.pdbx_description
1 polymer ?
#
loop_
_entity_poly.entity_id
_entity_poly.type
_entity_poly.pdbx_seq_one_letter_code
_entity_poly.pdbx_strand_id
1 'polypeptide(L)'
;MSKKVDSIDPKIIDELIKTYEKPEDLLGENGILKQLQKAMLERILEGEITTELGYKKHDSKGNNSGNSRNGYSEKTIKCTSGELPVQVPR
;
A
#
# COMPACT_ATOMS: atom_id res chain seq x y z
N MET A 1 -1.82 0.82 26.20
CA MET A 1 -2.58 -0.38 25.76
C MET A 1 -1.83 -0.98 24.58
N SER A 2 -1.05 -2.05 24.77
CA SER A 2 -0.40 -2.73 23.65
C SER A 2 -1.47 -3.33 22.76
N LYS A 3 -1.58 -2.85 21.51
CA LYS A 3 -2.37 -3.54 20.50
C LYS A 3 -1.73 -4.92 20.31
N LYS A 4 -2.49 -5.98 20.57
CA LYS A 4 -2.14 -7.34 20.11
C LYS A 4 -2.04 -7.23 18.60
N VAL A 5 -0.84 -7.36 18.06
CA VAL A 5 -0.66 -7.56 16.62
C VAL A 5 -1.09 -9.00 16.38
N ASP A 6 -2.23 -9.18 15.71
CA ASP A 6 -2.64 -10.52 15.29
C ASP A 6 -1.52 -11.15 14.47
N SER A 7 -1.19 -12.41 14.76
CA SER A 7 -0.18 -13.14 14.02
C SER A 7 -0.61 -13.28 12.56
N ILE A 8 0.29 -12.97 11.63
CA ILE A 8 0.06 -13.20 10.20
C ILE A 8 -0.20 -14.69 9.97
N ASP A 9 -1.21 -15.02 9.16
CA ASP A 9 -1.50 -16.41 8.79
C ASP A 9 -0.25 -17.04 8.15
N PRO A 10 0.25 -18.19 8.66
CA PRO A 10 1.39 -18.89 8.09
C PRO A 10 1.29 -19.12 6.58
N LYS A 11 0.07 -19.33 6.05
CA LYS A 11 -0.14 -19.53 4.61
C LYS A 11 0.25 -18.31 3.79
N ILE A 12 0.04 -17.10 4.32
CA ILE A 12 0.43 -15.85 3.65
C ILE A 12 1.95 -15.74 3.64
N ILE A 13 2.61 -16.17 4.71
CA ILE A 13 4.08 -16.18 4.79
C ILE A 13 4.63 -17.16 3.73
N ASP A 14 4.08 -18.37 3.67
CA ASP A 14 4.47 -19.38 2.69
C ASP A 14 4.26 -18.91 1.24
N GLU A 15 3.17 -18.17 0.98
CA GLU A 15 2.90 -17.58 -0.33
C GLU A 15 3.89 -16.46 -0.67
N LEU A 16 4.21 -15.57 0.30
CA LEU A 16 5.15 -14.48 0.11
C LEU A 16 6.58 -14.96 -0.15
N ILE A 17 7.01 -16.08 0.47
CA ILE A 17 8.37 -16.62 0.30
C ILE A 17 8.45 -17.73 -0.76
N LYS A 18 7.38 -18.00 -1.50
CA LYS A 18 7.30 -19.11 -2.45
C LYS A 18 8.39 -19.08 -3.53
N THR A 19 8.80 -17.90 -3.96
CA THR A 19 9.82 -17.68 -4.99
C THR A 19 11.14 -17.13 -4.41
N TYR A 20 11.32 -17.26 -3.10
CA TYR A 20 12.52 -16.78 -2.42
C TYR A 20 13.72 -17.67 -2.73
N GLU A 21 14.79 -17.09 -3.29
CA GLU A 21 16.04 -17.81 -3.55
C GLU A 21 17.20 -17.21 -2.75
N LYS A 22 17.25 -15.90 -2.59
CA LYS A 22 18.38 -15.20 -1.97
C LYS A 22 17.94 -14.14 -0.95
N PRO A 23 18.79 -13.81 0.04
CA PRO A 23 18.48 -12.77 1.04
C PRO A 23 18.09 -11.42 0.44
N GLU A 24 18.62 -11.09 -0.73
CA GLU A 24 18.30 -9.85 -1.47
C GLU A 24 16.84 -9.81 -1.94
N ASP A 25 16.21 -10.95 -2.21
CA ASP A 25 14.80 -11.01 -2.63
C ASP A 25 13.86 -10.60 -1.48
N LEU A 26 14.30 -10.77 -0.24
CA LEU A 26 13.54 -10.36 0.96
C LEU A 26 13.88 -8.92 1.39
N LEU A 27 15.18 -8.61 1.49
CA LEU A 27 15.70 -7.40 2.16
C LEU A 27 16.37 -6.38 1.22
N GLY A 28 16.57 -6.72 -0.06
CA GLY A 28 17.22 -5.85 -1.03
C GLY A 28 16.40 -4.59 -1.36
N GLU A 29 16.95 -3.72 -2.22
CA GLU A 29 16.26 -2.48 -2.64
C GLU A 29 14.89 -2.73 -3.26
N ASN A 30 14.76 -3.82 -4.01
CA ASN A 30 13.50 -4.29 -4.59
C ASN A 30 12.91 -5.48 -3.83
N GLY A 31 13.33 -5.71 -2.59
CA GLY A 31 12.91 -6.84 -1.79
C GLY A 31 11.42 -6.83 -1.45
N ILE A 32 10.86 -8.01 -1.21
CA ILE A 32 9.43 -8.23 -0.95
C ILE A 32 8.92 -7.40 0.22
N LEU A 33 9.73 -7.19 1.26
CA LEU A 33 9.32 -6.39 2.43
C LEU A 33 9.08 -4.92 2.08
N LYS A 34 9.93 -4.31 1.25
CA LYS A 34 9.73 -2.94 0.78
C LYS A 34 8.50 -2.83 -0.12
N GLN A 35 8.31 -3.80 -1.01
CA GLN A 35 7.13 -3.86 -1.87
C GLN A 35 5.85 -4.01 -1.05
N LEU A 36 5.85 -4.88 -0.03
CA LEU A 36 4.72 -5.09 0.87
C LEU A 36 4.38 -3.81 1.64
N GLN A 37 5.38 -3.14 2.22
CA GLN A 37 5.18 -1.88 2.92
C GLN A 37 4.60 -0.80 2.01
N LYS A 38 5.14 -0.64 0.80
CA LYS A 38 4.59 0.26 -0.23
C LYS A 38 3.14 -0.06 -0.54
N ALA A 39 2.86 -1.32 -0.85
CA ALA A 39 1.55 -1.75 -1.29
C ALA A 39 0.48 -1.67 -0.19
N MET A 40 0.87 -1.80 1.09
CA MET A 40 0.00 -1.53 2.23
C MET A 40 -0.33 -0.04 2.35
N LEU A 41 0.69 0.83 2.28
CA LEU A 41 0.50 2.28 2.38
C LEU A 41 -0.39 2.82 1.27
N GLU A 42 -0.14 2.45 0.02
CA GLU A 42 -0.96 2.89 -1.12
C GLU A 42 -2.43 2.45 -0.99
N ARG A 43 -2.69 1.25 -0.47
CA ARG A 43 -4.05 0.76 -0.20
C ARG A 43 -4.74 1.53 0.93
N ILE A 44 -4.01 1.89 1.99
CA ILE A 44 -4.53 2.72 3.07
C ILE A 44 -4.96 4.08 2.50
N LEU A 45 -4.09 4.72 1.72
CA LEU A 45 -4.38 6.03 1.10
C LEU A 45 -5.58 5.97 0.14
N GLU A 46 -5.72 4.88 -0.62
CA GLU A 46 -6.90 4.65 -1.47
C GLU A 46 -8.19 4.44 -0.67
N GLY A 47 -8.08 3.82 0.51
CA GLY A 47 -9.20 3.72 1.45
C GLY A 47 -9.60 5.07 2.02
N GLU A 48 -8.62 5.90 2.39
CA GLU A 48 -8.84 7.25 2.93
C GLU A 48 -9.56 8.15 1.91
N ILE A 49 -9.09 8.21 0.65
CA ILE A 49 -9.74 9.04 -0.36
C ILE A 49 -11.15 8.53 -0.71
N THR A 50 -11.37 7.21 -0.65
CA THR A 50 -12.72 6.63 -0.80
C THR A 50 -13.64 7.05 0.34
N THR A 51 -13.10 7.16 1.56
CA THR A 51 -13.85 7.60 2.74
C THR A 51 -14.18 9.08 2.66
N GLU A 52 -13.21 9.91 2.28
CA GLU A 52 -13.37 11.37 2.13
C GLU A 52 -14.38 11.72 1.04
N LEU A 53 -14.27 11.09 -0.14
CA LEU A 53 -15.16 11.33 -1.27
C LEU A 53 -16.53 10.64 -1.12
N GLY A 54 -16.63 9.61 -0.28
CA GLY A 54 -17.84 8.81 -0.10
C GLY A 54 -18.17 7.86 -1.27
N TYR A 55 -17.27 7.71 -2.24
CA TYR A 55 -17.46 6.82 -3.39
C TYR A 55 -16.15 6.14 -3.84
N LYS A 56 -16.27 4.94 -4.41
CA LYS A 56 -15.13 4.14 -4.91
C LYS A 56 -14.67 4.63 -6.29
N LYS A 57 -13.44 4.27 -6.67
CA LYS A 57 -12.94 4.52 -8.02
C LYS A 57 -13.91 3.93 -9.06
N HIS A 58 -14.27 4.73 -10.06
CA HIS A 58 -15.26 4.42 -11.11
C HIS A 58 -16.71 4.26 -10.65
N ASP A 59 -17.04 4.64 -9.42
CA ASP A 59 -18.43 4.65 -8.97
C ASP A 59 -19.20 5.84 -9.59
N SER A 60 -20.37 5.54 -10.16
CA SER A 60 -21.30 6.53 -10.72
C SER A 60 -21.70 7.65 -9.75
N LYS A 61 -21.63 7.40 -8.44
CA LYS A 61 -21.87 8.41 -7.40
C LYS A 61 -20.91 9.60 -7.49
N GLY A 62 -19.73 9.43 -8.10
CA GLY A 62 -18.78 10.51 -8.32
C GLY A 62 -19.17 11.48 -9.44
N ASN A 63 -20.11 11.12 -10.31
CA ASN A 63 -20.51 11.95 -11.45
C ASN A 63 -21.18 13.24 -10.97
N ASN A 64 -20.70 14.38 -11.45
CA ASN A 64 -21.19 15.71 -11.07
C ASN A 64 -21.10 16.02 -9.56
N SER A 65 -20.23 15.32 -8.82
CA SER A 65 -20.01 15.55 -7.38
C SER A 65 -19.23 16.82 -7.06
N GLY A 66 -18.62 17.46 -8.07
CA GLY A 66 -17.76 18.64 -7.91
C GLY A 66 -16.34 18.32 -7.45
N ASN A 67 -16.08 17.14 -6.89
CA ASN A 67 -14.75 16.68 -6.52
C ASN A 67 -14.51 15.24 -7.02
N SER A 68 -13.70 15.14 -8.07
CA SER A 68 -13.43 13.88 -8.78
C SER A 68 -12.00 13.41 -8.56
N ARG A 69 -11.84 12.10 -8.32
CA ARG A 69 -10.51 11.45 -8.33
C ARG A 69 -9.79 11.77 -9.65
N ASN A 70 -8.58 12.31 -9.58
CA ASN A 70 -7.84 12.82 -10.74
C ASN A 70 -6.44 12.20 -10.92
N GLY A 71 -6.27 10.98 -10.41
CA GLY A 71 -5.09 10.15 -10.67
C GLY A 71 -4.21 10.02 -9.43
N TYR A 72 -2.90 10.03 -9.64
CA TYR A 72 -1.91 9.81 -8.59
C TYR A 72 -0.77 10.81 -8.70
N SER A 73 -0.16 11.13 -7.57
CA SER A 73 1.11 11.85 -7.50
C SER A 73 2.16 11.00 -6.80
N GLU A 74 3.39 11.04 -7.28
CA GLU A 74 4.50 10.33 -6.67
C GLU A 74 5.05 11.10 -5.47
N LYS A 75 5.34 10.38 -4.38
CA LYS A 75 6.07 10.90 -3.22
C LYS A 75 7.06 9.85 -2.72
N THR A 76 8.26 10.29 -2.35
CA THR A 76 9.25 9.42 -1.71
C THR A 76 9.22 9.62 -0.20
N ILE A 77 8.83 8.59 0.54
CA ILE A 77 8.78 8.58 1.99
C ILE A 77 10.12 8.08 2.52
N LYS A 78 10.69 8.77 3.51
CA LYS A 78 11.88 8.31 4.23
C LYS A 78 11.47 7.43 5.39
N CYS A 79 11.80 6.15 5.32
CA CYS A 79 11.52 5.14 6.34
C CYS A 79 12.83 4.65 6.97
N THR A 80 12.73 3.93 8.09
CA THR A 80 13.87 3.26 8.73
C THR A 80 14.53 2.21 7.82
N SER A 81 13.76 1.60 6.92
CA SER A 81 14.22 0.66 5.89
C SER A 81 14.79 1.34 4.63
N GLY A 82 14.89 2.67 4.61
CA GLY A 82 15.36 3.47 3.48
C GLY A 82 14.26 4.29 2.81
N GLU A 83 14.49 4.69 1.56
CA GLU A 83 13.52 5.47 0.78
C GLU A 83 12.45 4.57 0.15
N LEU A 84 11.21 5.05 0.16
CA LEU A 84 10.05 4.33 -0.33
C LEU A 84 9.22 5.22 -1.27
N PRO A 85 9.35 5.06 -2.59
CA PRO A 85 8.52 5.78 -3.55
C PRO A 85 7.10 5.19 -3.59
N VAL A 86 6.09 6.02 -3.29
CA VAL A 86 4.66 5.65 -3.26
C VAL A 86 3.84 6.51 -4.21
N GLN A 87 2.76 5.93 -4.74
CA GLN A 87 1.74 6.64 -5.51
C GLN A 87 0.59 7.06 -4.59
N VAL A 88 0.44 8.37 -4.40
CA VAL A 88 -0.60 8.97 -3.56
C VAL A 88 -1.80 9.33 -4.44
N PRO A 89 -3.01 8.79 -4.17
CA PRO A 89 -4.20 9.13 -4.92
C PRO A 89 -4.59 10.60 -4.75
N ARG A 90 -5.24 11.15 -5.76
CA ARG A 90 -5.72 12.54 -5.80
C ARG A 90 -7.18 12.62 -6.24
#